data_AF-B4D840-F1
#
_entry.id   AF-B4D840-F1
#
_cell.length_a   1.000
_cell.length_b   1.000
_cell.length_c   1.000
_cell.angle_alpha   90.00
_cell.angle_beta   90.00
_cell.angle_gamma   90.00
#
_symmetry.space_group_name_H-M   'P 1'
#
loop_
_entity.id
_entity.type
_entity.pdbx_description
1 polymer ?
#
loop_
_entity_poly.entity_id
_entity_poly.type
_entity_poly.pdbx_seq_one_letter_code
_entity_poly.pdbx_strand_id
1 'polypeptide(L)'
;MKSQVRVIVACGLVLIAAIWFATTSKRDTASPESAITPKPNGTQESPTGKSATASTSSPSSTGQTAKQKPGPTGPGQVTPPSSILPSPPSPAAASTNSNPPSKPLSYVAPPVPQETAEALTDLNKVSLMVRDYRTLMGENPVGTNAEIMKAILGANPKGAKLGPPEGQSLNGSGELVDRWGTPYFFHQLSGTQMEIWSAGPDRKMGTSDDLIQR
;
A
#
# COMPACT_ATOMS: atom_id res chain seq x y z
N MET A 1 56.33 -14.27 -29.06
CA MET A 1 56.11 -12.98 -28.34
C MET A 1 54.66 -12.72 -27.87
N LYS A 2 53.68 -13.62 -28.09
CA LYS A 2 52.27 -13.38 -27.69
C LYS A 2 51.85 -14.02 -26.35
N SER A 3 52.74 -14.75 -25.68
CA SER A 3 52.41 -15.47 -24.42
C SER A 3 52.79 -14.73 -23.14
N GLN A 4 53.62 -13.69 -23.21
CA GLN A 4 54.08 -12.94 -22.02
C GLN A 4 53.15 -11.78 -21.62
N VAL A 5 52.23 -11.37 -22.50
CA VAL A 5 51.29 -10.25 -22.22
C VAL A 5 50.08 -10.71 -21.40
N ARG A 6 49.74 -12.01 -21.43
CA ARG A 6 48.56 -12.55 -20.71
C ARG A 6 48.80 -12.78 -19.22
N VAL A 7 50.05 -12.97 -18.79
CA VAL A 7 50.39 -13.20 -17.38
C VAL A 7 50.38 -11.90 -16.57
N ILE A 8 50.75 -10.76 -17.18
CA ILE A 8 50.83 -9.46 -16.50
C ILE A 8 49.43 -8.89 -16.20
N VAL A 9 48.44 -9.12 -17.08
CA VAL A 9 47.06 -8.61 -16.87
C VAL A 9 46.32 -9.38 -15.76
N ALA A 10 46.65 -10.66 -15.54
CA ALA A 10 46.02 -11.46 -14.49
C ALA A 10 46.49 -11.09 -13.07
N CYS A 11 47.75 -10.65 -12.88
CA CYS A 11 48.25 -10.22 -11.56
C CYS A 11 47.76 -8.82 -11.14
N GLY A 12 47.44 -7.92 -12.08
CA GLY A 12 46.97 -6.57 -11.76
C GLY A 12 45.56 -6.53 -11.16
N LEU A 13 44.67 -7.45 -11.55
CA LEU A 13 43.28 -7.46 -11.08
C LEU A 13 43.10 -8.08 -9.67
N VAL A 14 44.01 -8.96 -9.25
CA VAL A 14 43.95 -9.57 -7.91
C VAL A 14 44.40 -8.59 -6.80
N LEU A 15 45.31 -7.66 -7.11
CA LEU A 15 45.79 -6.66 -6.14
C LEU A 15 44.77 -5.54 -5.86
N ILE A 16 43.91 -5.19 -6.83
CA ILE A 16 42.89 -4.14 -6.63
C ILE A 16 41.72 -4.64 -5.75
N ALA A 17 41.36 -5.93 -5.84
CA ALA A 17 40.31 -6.52 -5.01
C ALA A 17 40.72 -6.63 -3.52
N ALA A 18 42.01 -6.84 -3.23
CA ALA A 18 42.49 -6.95 -1.85
C ALA A 18 42.51 -5.60 -1.10
N ILE A 19 42.69 -4.48 -1.81
CA ILE A 19 42.75 -3.14 -1.19
C ILE A 19 41.34 -2.65 -0.83
N TRP A 20 40.31 -3.00 -1.59
CA TRP A 20 38.92 -2.62 -1.28
C TRP A 20 38.31 -3.40 -0.11
N PHE A 21 38.73 -4.66 0.11
CA PHE A 21 38.20 -5.48 1.20
C PHE A 21 38.84 -5.15 2.57
N ALA A 22 40.04 -4.55 2.58
CA ALA A 22 40.74 -4.20 3.82
C ALA A 22 40.32 -2.85 4.43
N THR A 23 39.55 -2.01 3.72
CA THR A 23 39.17 -0.66 4.19
C THR A 23 37.75 -0.54 4.74
N THR A 24 36.91 -1.58 4.65
CA THR A 24 35.52 -1.53 5.18
C THR A 24 35.32 -2.33 6.46
N SER A 25 36.28 -3.16 6.87
CA SER A 25 36.22 -3.91 8.13
C SER A 25 37.02 -3.21 9.22
N LYS A 26 36.43 -2.19 9.86
CA LYS A 26 36.73 -1.76 11.24
C LYS A 26 35.92 -0.51 11.59
N ARG A 27 34.71 -0.68 12.13
CA ARG A 27 34.15 0.20 13.16
C ARG A 27 33.16 -0.58 14.00
N ASP A 28 33.67 -1.24 15.01
CA ASP A 28 32.94 -1.41 16.27
C ASP A 28 33.93 -1.29 17.42
N THR A 29 33.42 -0.70 18.50
CA THR A 29 33.98 -0.66 19.87
C THR A 29 35.10 0.34 20.15
N ALA A 30 34.75 1.46 20.81
CA ALA A 30 35.18 1.77 22.17
C ALA A 30 34.74 3.18 22.59
N SER A 31 33.92 3.23 23.65
CA SER A 31 33.80 4.38 24.54
C SER A 31 35.02 4.42 25.46
N PRO A 32 35.58 5.60 25.77
CA PRO A 32 36.27 5.81 27.03
C PRO A 32 35.62 6.91 27.88
N GLU A 33 35.31 6.48 29.08
CA GLU A 33 35.01 7.21 30.30
C GLU A 33 36.19 8.09 30.77
N SER A 34 35.88 9.34 31.19
CA SER A 34 36.53 10.16 32.24
C SER A 34 36.30 11.66 31.96
N ALA A 35 36.15 12.58 32.89
CA ALA A 35 35.85 12.61 34.32
C ALA A 35 35.88 14.12 34.67
N ILE A 36 34.80 14.69 35.23
CA ILE A 36 34.88 15.95 36.00
C ILE A 36 33.85 15.91 37.13
N THR A 37 34.33 15.72 38.37
CA THR A 37 33.67 15.98 39.66
C THR A 37 33.96 17.44 40.10
N PRO A 38 33.49 17.99 41.27
CA PRO A 38 32.41 17.62 42.20
C PRO A 38 31.55 18.80 42.75
N LYS A 39 30.41 18.52 43.41
CA LYS A 39 30.08 19.08 44.76
C LYS A 39 28.86 18.39 45.43
N PRO A 40 28.77 18.36 46.78
CA PRO A 40 27.99 17.40 47.56
C PRO A 40 26.74 17.98 48.25
N ASN A 41 25.77 17.10 48.51
CA ASN A 41 24.83 17.04 49.66
C ASN A 41 23.78 15.97 49.28
N GLY A 42 23.36 15.00 50.08
CA GLY A 42 23.55 14.64 51.47
C GLY A 42 22.46 13.62 51.80
N THR A 43 22.80 12.66 52.66
CA THR A 43 21.90 11.83 53.49
C THR A 43 21.36 10.51 52.93
N GLN A 44 21.77 9.46 53.65
CA GLN A 44 21.43 8.04 53.61
C GLN A 44 19.95 7.74 53.90
N GLU A 45 19.43 6.63 53.38
CA GLU A 45 19.06 5.46 54.23
C GLU A 45 18.71 4.24 53.38
N SER A 46 19.17 3.08 53.83
CA SER A 46 18.73 1.73 53.44
C SER A 46 18.40 1.02 54.76
N PRO A 47 17.43 0.08 54.80
CA PRO A 47 17.89 -1.31 54.76
C PRO A 47 16.94 -2.34 54.10
N THR A 48 17.58 -3.35 53.53
CA THR A 48 17.32 -4.81 53.49
C THR A 48 16.05 -5.39 54.14
N GLY A 49 15.40 -6.33 53.42
CA GLY A 49 14.50 -7.33 54.00
C GLY A 49 14.05 -8.40 53.00
N LYS A 50 14.49 -9.65 53.21
CA LYS A 50 14.16 -10.86 52.44
C LYS A 50 12.76 -11.42 52.82
N SER A 51 12.22 -12.21 51.88
CA SER A 51 11.59 -13.54 52.08
C SER A 51 10.09 -13.71 51.82
N ALA A 52 9.81 -14.56 50.82
CA ALA A 52 8.89 -15.70 50.83
C ALA A 52 7.38 -15.53 50.47
N THR A 53 6.98 -16.46 49.58
CA THR A 53 5.75 -17.27 49.57
C THR A 53 4.63 -16.92 48.57
N ALA A 54 4.16 -17.99 47.94
CA ALA A 54 3.19 -18.11 46.87
C ALA A 54 1.73 -17.82 47.24
N SER A 55 0.90 -17.61 46.21
CA SER A 55 -0.41 -18.27 45.97
C SER A 55 -1.52 -17.32 45.51
N THR A 56 -2.04 -17.59 44.31
CA THR A 56 -3.46 -17.88 44.03
C THR A 56 -4.54 -17.03 44.71
N SER A 57 -5.30 -16.27 43.91
CA SER A 57 -6.76 -16.49 43.66
C SER A 57 -7.50 -15.21 43.26
N SER A 58 -8.31 -15.32 42.20
CA SER A 58 -9.50 -14.47 41.95
C SER A 58 -10.55 -14.73 43.03
N PRO A 59 -11.50 -13.80 43.24
CA PRO A 59 -12.89 -14.18 42.96
C PRO A 59 -13.80 -13.05 42.45
N SER A 60 -14.84 -13.48 41.74
CA SER A 60 -16.10 -12.76 41.50
C SER A 60 -17.03 -12.89 42.72
N SER A 61 -17.90 -11.91 42.98
CA SER A 61 -19.10 -12.10 43.81
C SER A 61 -20.20 -11.08 43.53
N THR A 62 -21.35 -11.64 43.21
CA THR A 62 -22.69 -11.09 42.95
C THR A 62 -23.39 -10.61 44.24
N GLY A 63 -24.25 -9.60 44.13
CA GLY A 63 -25.24 -9.26 45.15
C GLY A 63 -26.61 -8.97 44.52
N GLN A 64 -27.57 -9.89 44.72
CA GLN A 64 -29.00 -9.73 44.42
C GLN A 64 -29.75 -9.17 45.63
N THR A 65 -30.83 -8.42 45.41
CA THR A 65 -32.01 -8.41 46.29
C THR A 65 -33.25 -8.08 45.46
N ALA A 66 -34.29 -8.91 45.59
CA ALA A 66 -35.57 -8.81 44.93
C ALA A 66 -36.69 -8.44 45.91
N LYS A 67 -37.74 -7.74 45.44
CA LYS A 67 -39.13 -7.80 45.98
C LYS A 67 -40.20 -7.17 45.06
N GLN A 68 -41.15 -8.02 44.63
CA GLN A 68 -42.64 -7.88 44.48
C GLN A 68 -43.35 -6.95 43.43
N LYS A 69 -43.89 -7.58 42.35
CA LYS A 69 -45.30 -7.74 41.79
C LYS A 69 -46.41 -6.65 41.99
N PRO A 70 -47.58 -6.65 41.24
CA PRO A 70 -47.96 -6.61 39.79
C PRO A 70 -48.73 -5.32 39.34
N GLY A 71 -49.03 -5.18 38.02
CA GLY A 71 -49.68 -4.02 37.31
C GLY A 71 -51.15 -3.66 37.65
N PRO A 72 -51.88 -2.79 36.89
CA PRO A 72 -51.90 -2.63 35.41
C PRO A 72 -52.01 -1.17 34.87
N THR A 73 -52.24 -1.06 33.54
CA THR A 73 -52.84 0.07 32.76
C THR A 73 -51.88 0.99 31.98
N GLY A 74 -52.10 1.09 30.66
CA GLY A 74 -51.37 1.93 29.68
C GLY A 74 -51.57 3.44 29.85
N PRO A 75 -51.04 4.29 28.94
CA PRO A 75 -51.56 4.37 27.57
C PRO A 75 -50.51 4.68 26.46
N GLY A 76 -50.93 4.49 25.20
CA GLY A 76 -50.59 5.43 24.12
C GLY A 76 -49.37 5.13 23.24
N GLN A 77 -49.41 4.05 22.46
CA GLN A 77 -48.55 3.91 21.28
C GLN A 77 -49.28 4.54 20.08
N VAL A 78 -48.97 5.80 19.78
CA VAL A 78 -49.39 6.45 18.53
C VAL A 78 -48.46 6.02 17.40
N THR A 79 -48.99 5.20 16.51
CA THR A 79 -48.42 4.91 15.18
C THR A 79 -48.71 6.10 14.25
N PRO A 80 -47.76 6.54 13.42
CA PRO A 80 -48.08 7.46 12.33
C PRO A 80 -48.85 6.71 11.22
N PRO A 81 -49.94 7.28 10.67
CA PRO A 81 -50.65 6.68 9.54
C PRO A 81 -49.87 6.88 8.25
N SER A 82 -49.60 5.76 7.55
CA SER A 82 -49.19 5.71 6.16
C SER A 82 -50.21 6.47 5.29
N SER A 83 -49.80 7.61 4.75
CA SER A 83 -50.55 8.28 3.68
C SER A 83 -50.30 7.54 2.38
N ILE A 84 -51.28 6.72 1.98
CA ILE A 84 -51.35 6.11 0.66
C ILE A 84 -51.96 7.15 -0.27
N LEU A 85 -51.14 7.79 -1.10
CA LEU A 85 -51.62 8.60 -2.23
C LEU A 85 -51.85 7.66 -3.43
N PRO A 86 -53.05 7.66 -4.06
CA PRO A 86 -53.24 6.95 -5.31
C PRO A 86 -52.55 7.69 -6.47
N SER A 87 -51.70 6.98 -7.21
CA SER A 87 -51.11 7.43 -8.47
C SER A 87 -52.19 7.70 -9.54
N PRO A 88 -52.07 8.75 -10.36
CA PRO A 88 -52.96 8.95 -11.50
C PRO A 88 -52.68 7.91 -12.61
N PRO A 89 -53.70 7.48 -13.38
CA PRO A 89 -53.53 6.56 -14.49
C PRO A 89 -52.76 7.22 -15.65
N SER A 90 -51.73 6.53 -16.11
CA SER A 90 -50.97 6.83 -17.32
C SER A 90 -51.80 6.51 -18.57
N PRO A 91 -52.04 7.46 -19.49
CA PRO A 91 -52.58 7.12 -20.80
C PRO A 91 -51.46 6.56 -21.67
N ALA A 92 -51.47 5.23 -21.84
CA ALA A 92 -50.78 4.57 -22.92
C ALA A 92 -51.53 4.79 -24.25
N ALA A 93 -50.74 4.99 -25.31
CA ALA A 93 -51.02 4.77 -26.74
C ALA A 93 -51.10 6.02 -27.63
N ALA A 94 -49.97 6.33 -28.28
CA ALA A 94 -49.89 6.40 -29.75
C ALA A 94 -48.40 6.32 -30.17
N SER A 95 -47.91 5.10 -30.40
CA SER A 95 -46.68 4.90 -31.17
C SER A 95 -46.96 5.26 -32.62
N THR A 96 -46.37 6.35 -33.10
CA THR A 96 -46.12 6.55 -34.53
C THR A 96 -44.62 6.46 -34.74
N ASN A 97 -44.18 5.23 -35.00
CA ASN A 97 -42.80 4.88 -35.31
C ASN A 97 -42.44 5.48 -36.67
N SER A 98 -41.89 6.70 -36.67
CA SER A 98 -41.30 7.35 -37.85
C SER A 98 -39.80 7.53 -37.58
N ASN A 99 -39.05 6.44 -37.71
CA ASN A 99 -37.59 6.50 -37.60
C ASN A 99 -37.05 7.02 -38.94
N PRO A 100 -36.47 8.24 -39.04
CA PRO A 100 -35.76 8.63 -40.25
C PRO A 100 -34.48 7.78 -40.39
N PRO A 101 -34.03 7.49 -41.63
CA PRO A 101 -32.79 6.75 -41.84
C PRO A 101 -31.61 7.57 -41.34
N SER A 102 -31.06 7.20 -40.17
CA SER A 102 -29.82 7.74 -39.63
C SER A 102 -28.68 7.39 -40.58
N LYS A 103 -28.19 8.39 -41.33
CA LYS A 103 -26.91 8.29 -42.04
C LYS A 103 -25.83 7.94 -41.00
N PRO A 104 -24.93 6.98 -41.28
CA PRO A 104 -23.85 6.68 -40.35
C PRO A 104 -22.95 7.91 -40.25
N LEU A 105 -22.97 8.57 -39.09
CA LEU A 105 -21.94 9.52 -38.72
C LEU A 105 -20.64 8.71 -38.56
N SER A 106 -19.75 8.80 -39.53
CA SER A 106 -18.34 8.43 -39.35
C SER A 106 -17.74 9.37 -38.31
N TYR A 107 -17.88 9.00 -37.04
CA TYR A 107 -17.20 9.66 -35.94
C TYR A 107 -15.73 9.27 -35.99
N VAL A 108 -14.89 10.18 -36.50
CA VAL A 108 -13.44 10.09 -36.30
C VAL A 108 -13.18 10.61 -34.90
N ALA A 109 -12.79 9.71 -33.98
CA ALA A 109 -12.38 10.12 -32.64
C ALA A 109 -11.22 11.12 -32.75
N PRO A 110 -11.22 12.20 -31.95
CA PRO A 110 -10.10 13.13 -31.94
C PRO A 110 -8.81 12.41 -31.53
N PRO A 111 -7.65 12.79 -32.09
CA PRO A 111 -6.38 12.20 -31.72
C PRO A 111 -6.11 12.43 -30.23
N VAL A 112 -5.76 11.37 -29.51
CA VAL A 112 -5.27 11.48 -28.13
C VAL A 112 -3.95 12.27 -28.13
N PRO A 113 -3.73 13.18 -27.16
CA PRO A 113 -2.43 13.83 -27.00
C PRO A 113 -1.33 12.77 -26.87
N GLN A 114 -0.19 12.99 -27.54
CA GLN A 114 0.93 12.03 -27.56
C GLN A 114 1.37 11.64 -26.14
N GLU A 115 1.46 12.63 -25.25
CA GLU A 115 1.79 12.41 -23.85
C GLU A 115 0.80 11.43 -23.18
N THR A 116 -0.50 11.61 -23.36
CA THR A 116 -1.51 10.67 -22.85
C THR A 116 -1.31 9.27 -23.42
N ALA A 117 -1.01 9.13 -24.71
CA ALA A 117 -0.73 7.84 -25.34
C ALA A 117 0.52 7.14 -24.75
N GLU A 118 1.57 7.90 -24.49
CA GLU A 118 2.77 7.39 -23.82
C GLU A 118 2.45 6.96 -22.37
N ALA A 119 1.56 7.67 -21.66
CA ALA A 119 1.20 7.30 -20.28
C ALA A 119 0.39 6.02 -20.24
N LEU A 120 -0.51 5.82 -21.21
CA LEU A 120 -1.20 4.54 -21.37
C LEU A 120 -0.20 3.42 -21.68
N THR A 121 0.86 3.70 -22.44
CA THR A 121 1.93 2.72 -22.67
C THR A 121 2.65 2.38 -21.37
N ASP A 122 3.01 3.38 -20.56
CA ASP A 122 3.66 3.16 -19.27
C ASP A 122 2.75 2.39 -18.30
N LEU A 123 1.46 2.74 -18.23
CA LEU A 123 0.47 2.06 -17.39
C LEU A 123 0.29 0.58 -17.80
N ASN A 124 0.36 0.28 -19.10
CA ASN A 124 0.38 -1.11 -19.59
C ASN A 124 1.63 -1.87 -19.12
N LYS A 125 2.82 -1.24 -19.11
CA LYS A 125 4.04 -1.87 -18.58
C LYS A 125 3.92 -2.14 -17.08
N VAL A 126 3.31 -1.23 -16.32
CA VAL A 126 3.06 -1.42 -14.88
C VAL A 126 2.09 -2.59 -14.66
N SER A 127 1.01 -2.68 -15.43
CA SER A 127 0.08 -3.83 -15.37
C SER A 127 0.78 -5.15 -15.70
N LEU A 128 1.65 -5.16 -16.72
CA LEU A 128 2.45 -6.32 -17.08
C LEU A 128 3.37 -6.77 -15.94
N MET A 129 4.04 -5.85 -15.26
CA MET A 129 4.87 -6.14 -14.09
C MET A 129 4.08 -6.82 -12.97
N VAL A 130 2.88 -6.32 -12.65
CA VAL A 130 1.99 -6.94 -11.64
C VAL A 130 1.56 -8.34 -12.09
N ARG A 131 1.23 -8.51 -13.37
CA ARG A 131 0.88 -9.81 -13.95
C ARG A 131 2.04 -10.80 -13.84
N ASP A 132 3.25 -10.37 -14.15
CA ASP A 132 4.44 -11.23 -14.09
C ASP A 132 4.78 -11.62 -12.65
N TYR A 133 4.59 -10.71 -11.68
CA TYR A 133 4.63 -11.05 -10.25
C TYR A 133 3.62 -12.14 -9.91
N ARG A 134 2.36 -11.99 -10.34
CA ARG A 134 1.32 -13.00 -10.11
C ARG A 134 1.66 -14.34 -10.76
N THR A 135 2.23 -14.36 -11.96
CA THR A 135 2.70 -15.61 -12.60
C THR A 135 3.74 -16.32 -11.73
N LEU A 136 4.63 -15.57 -11.06
CA LEU A 136 5.64 -16.15 -10.20
C LEU A 136 5.11 -16.53 -8.81
N MET A 137 4.17 -15.79 -8.24
CA MET A 137 3.73 -15.95 -6.84
C MET A 137 2.38 -16.63 -6.67
N GLY A 138 1.59 -16.76 -7.74
CA GLY A 138 0.21 -17.25 -7.73
C GLY A 138 -0.83 -16.14 -7.52
N GLU A 139 -0.46 -15.08 -6.80
CA GLU A 139 -1.33 -13.95 -6.45
C GLU A 139 -0.60 -12.61 -6.68
N ASN A 140 -1.38 -11.52 -6.75
CA ASN A 140 -0.90 -10.15 -6.79
C ASN A 140 -0.17 -9.78 -5.50
N PRO A 141 0.78 -8.84 -5.55
CA PRO A 141 1.32 -8.25 -4.34
C PRO A 141 0.23 -7.45 -3.61
N VAL A 142 0.33 -7.40 -2.29
CA VAL A 142 -0.64 -6.71 -1.42
C VAL A 142 0.06 -5.74 -0.47
N GLY A 143 -0.68 -4.76 0.02
CA GLY A 143 -0.21 -3.75 0.97
C GLY A 143 -0.27 -2.33 0.42
N THR A 144 0.53 -1.45 0.99
CA THR A 144 0.75 -0.09 0.50
C THR A 144 1.53 -0.09 -0.82
N ASN A 145 1.52 1.04 -1.55
CA ASN A 145 2.29 1.20 -2.79
C ASN A 145 3.78 0.84 -2.62
N ALA A 146 4.40 1.30 -1.53
CA ALA A 146 5.79 1.00 -1.23
C ALA A 146 6.03 -0.48 -0.89
N GLU A 147 5.11 -1.12 -0.16
CA GLU A 147 5.22 -2.55 0.16
C GLU A 147 5.05 -3.43 -1.07
N ILE A 148 4.12 -3.06 -1.97
CA ILE A 148 3.94 -3.71 -3.27
C ILE A 148 5.23 -3.65 -4.08
N MET A 149 5.84 -2.46 -4.20
CA MET A 149 7.10 -2.32 -4.91
C MET A 149 8.25 -3.05 -4.22
N LYS A 150 8.30 -3.04 -2.88
CA LYS A 150 9.29 -3.81 -2.12
C LYS A 150 9.19 -5.31 -2.43
N ALA A 151 7.97 -5.85 -2.51
CA ALA A 151 7.74 -7.24 -2.88
C ALA A 151 8.22 -7.53 -4.31
N ILE A 152 7.89 -6.66 -5.28
CA ILE A 152 8.34 -6.76 -6.68
C ILE A 152 9.88 -6.70 -6.80
N LEU A 153 10.53 -5.92 -5.94
CA LEU A 153 11.99 -5.76 -5.87
C LEU A 153 12.73 -6.89 -5.14
N GLY A 154 12.02 -7.93 -4.72
CA GLY A 154 12.61 -9.15 -4.15
C GLY A 154 12.25 -9.44 -2.70
N ALA A 155 11.49 -8.57 -2.02
CA ALA A 155 10.94 -8.90 -0.71
C ALA A 155 9.67 -9.75 -0.81
N ASN A 156 9.72 -10.80 -1.64
CA ASN A 156 8.67 -11.78 -1.83
C ASN A 156 9.19 -13.18 -1.42
N PRO A 157 8.31 -14.17 -1.18
CA PRO A 157 8.72 -15.48 -0.67
C PRO A 157 9.74 -16.23 -1.53
N LYS A 158 9.83 -15.94 -2.84
CA LYS A 158 10.79 -16.57 -3.75
C LYS A 158 12.06 -15.74 -3.97
N GLY A 159 12.18 -14.56 -3.36
CA GLY A 159 13.31 -13.64 -3.56
C GLY A 159 13.47 -13.12 -5.00
N ALA A 160 12.45 -13.28 -5.85
CA ALA A 160 12.54 -12.93 -7.26
C ALA A 160 12.53 -11.41 -7.47
N LYS A 161 13.45 -10.87 -8.27
CA LYS A 161 13.56 -9.43 -8.51
C LYS A 161 13.08 -9.09 -9.93
N LEU A 162 11.88 -8.52 -10.04
CA LEU A 162 11.33 -8.10 -11.33
C LEU A 162 11.79 -6.69 -11.73
N GLY A 163 12.05 -5.82 -10.74
CA GLY A 163 12.42 -4.43 -11.00
C GLY A 163 11.22 -3.54 -11.35
N PRO A 164 11.40 -2.21 -11.36
CA PRO A 164 10.41 -1.31 -11.95
C PRO A 164 10.38 -1.49 -13.47
N PRO A 165 9.27 -1.16 -14.15
CA PRO A 165 9.22 -1.21 -15.60
C PRO A 165 10.16 -0.17 -16.22
N GLU A 166 10.59 -0.42 -17.46
CA GLU A 166 11.50 0.48 -18.17
C GLU A 166 10.91 1.90 -18.31
N GLY A 167 11.74 2.90 -17.99
CA GLY A 167 11.38 4.31 -17.99
C GLY A 167 10.69 4.78 -16.71
N GLN A 168 10.30 3.87 -15.82
CA GLN A 168 9.66 4.19 -14.56
C GLN A 168 10.69 4.25 -13.42
N SER A 169 10.39 5.06 -12.42
CA SER A 169 11.27 5.27 -11.28
C SER A 169 10.50 5.21 -9.96
N LEU A 170 11.24 5.08 -8.86
CA LEU A 170 10.68 5.12 -7.53
C LEU A 170 10.95 6.49 -6.90
N ASN A 171 10.02 7.00 -6.12
CA ASN A 171 10.25 8.17 -5.27
C ASN A 171 11.08 7.83 -4.02
N GLY A 172 11.35 8.82 -3.17
CA GLY A 172 12.11 8.64 -1.93
C GLY A 172 11.45 7.72 -0.89
N SER A 173 10.15 7.48 -1.02
CA SER A 173 9.38 6.56 -0.16
C SER A 173 9.39 5.11 -0.69
N GLY A 174 9.98 4.87 -1.86
CA GLY A 174 9.98 3.55 -2.51
C GLY A 174 8.69 3.23 -3.27
N GLU A 175 7.89 4.23 -3.64
CA GLU A 175 6.69 4.05 -4.44
C GLU A 175 7.00 4.27 -5.92
N LEU A 176 6.38 3.49 -6.81
CA LEU A 176 6.48 3.69 -8.25
C LEU A 176 5.72 4.95 -8.64
N VAL A 177 6.37 5.87 -9.35
CA VAL A 177 5.74 7.11 -9.82
C VAL A 177 5.41 7.05 -11.31
N ASP A 178 4.33 7.71 -11.69
CA ASP A 178 3.96 7.96 -13.08
C ASP A 178 4.87 9.02 -13.72
N ARG A 179 4.63 9.29 -15.01
CA ARG A 179 5.42 10.27 -15.77
C ARG A 179 5.37 11.68 -15.17
N TRP A 180 4.30 12.03 -14.47
CA TRP A 180 4.16 13.34 -13.83
C TRP A 180 4.76 13.38 -12.41
N GLY A 181 5.33 12.27 -11.94
CA GLY A 181 5.99 12.14 -10.65
C GLY A 181 5.02 11.83 -9.50
N THR A 182 3.77 11.50 -9.80
CA THR A 182 2.78 11.12 -8.78
C THR A 182 2.83 9.62 -8.57
N PRO A 183 2.81 9.11 -7.33
CA PRO A 183 2.73 7.68 -7.08
C PRO A 183 1.50 7.07 -7.76
N TYR A 184 1.69 5.94 -8.45
CA TYR A 184 0.55 5.12 -8.88
C TYR A 184 -0.26 4.67 -7.67
N PHE A 185 -1.57 4.54 -7.82
CA PHE A 185 -2.41 3.91 -6.81
C PHE A 185 -2.79 2.50 -7.22
N PHE A 186 -2.39 1.53 -6.38
CA PHE A 186 -2.65 0.11 -6.59
C PHE A 186 -3.90 -0.32 -5.79
N HIS A 187 -5.05 -0.28 -6.45
CA HIS A 187 -6.31 -0.69 -5.85
C HIS A 187 -6.49 -2.22 -5.97
N GLN A 188 -6.31 -2.91 -4.85
CA GLN A 188 -6.40 -4.36 -4.76
C GLN A 188 -7.87 -4.79 -4.67
N LEU A 189 -8.45 -5.23 -5.78
CA LEU A 189 -9.83 -5.73 -5.82
C LEU A 189 -9.93 -7.18 -5.31
N SER A 190 -8.93 -8.00 -5.63
CA SER A 190 -8.79 -9.38 -5.16
C SER A 190 -7.34 -9.84 -5.24
N GLY A 191 -7.06 -11.07 -4.81
CA GLY A 191 -5.73 -11.66 -4.97
C GLY A 191 -5.27 -11.77 -6.44
N THR A 192 -6.17 -11.78 -7.41
CA THR A 192 -5.81 -11.87 -8.84
C THR A 192 -6.19 -10.64 -9.65
N GLN A 193 -6.86 -9.66 -9.05
CA GLN A 193 -7.36 -8.48 -9.73
C GLN A 193 -6.93 -7.20 -9.02
N MET A 194 -6.37 -6.27 -9.79
CA MET A 194 -5.85 -5.00 -9.30
C MET A 194 -6.16 -3.93 -10.35
N GLU A 195 -6.66 -2.79 -9.90
CA GLU A 195 -6.70 -1.59 -10.72
C GLU A 195 -5.49 -0.72 -10.40
N ILE A 196 -4.94 -0.09 -11.43
CA ILE A 196 -3.75 0.74 -11.35
C ILE A 196 -4.14 2.10 -11.88
N TRP A 197 -4.01 3.12 -11.03
CA TRP A 197 -4.41 4.48 -11.35
C TRP A 197 -3.19 5.39 -11.41
N SER A 198 -3.08 6.17 -12.48
CA SER A 198 -2.21 7.36 -12.55
C SER A 198 -3.05 8.60 -12.33
N ALA A 199 -2.51 9.56 -11.57
CA ALA A 199 -3.19 10.81 -11.24
C ALA A 199 -3.17 11.85 -12.37
N GLY A 200 -2.68 11.47 -13.56
CA GLY A 200 -2.67 12.34 -14.72
C GLY A 200 -1.77 13.59 -14.59
N PRO A 201 -1.82 14.48 -15.60
CA PRO A 201 -1.10 15.75 -15.62
C PRO A 201 -1.36 16.65 -14.42
N ASP A 202 -2.57 16.64 -13.84
CA ASP A 202 -2.94 17.54 -12.75
C ASP A 202 -2.44 17.07 -11.37
N ARG A 203 -1.97 15.81 -11.30
CA ARG A 203 -1.37 15.14 -10.14
C ARG A 203 -2.32 14.99 -8.96
N LYS A 204 -3.62 14.94 -9.21
CA LYS A 204 -4.65 14.76 -8.20
C LYS A 204 -5.48 13.54 -8.53
N MET A 205 -5.41 12.54 -7.67
CA MET A 205 -6.28 11.36 -7.82
C MET A 205 -7.77 11.73 -7.68
N GLY A 206 -8.61 11.10 -8.48
CA GLY A 206 -10.06 11.24 -8.48
C GLY A 206 -10.59 12.32 -9.42
N THR A 207 -9.76 12.81 -10.34
CA THR A 207 -10.14 13.81 -11.35
C THR A 207 -10.40 13.15 -12.70
N SER A 208 -10.84 13.95 -13.68
CA SER A 208 -11.20 13.44 -15.01
C SER A 208 -10.00 13.05 -15.87
N ASP A 209 -8.79 13.45 -15.50
CA ASP A 209 -7.56 13.14 -16.23
C ASP A 209 -6.83 11.88 -15.73
N ASP A 210 -7.36 11.23 -14.68
CA ASP A 210 -6.87 9.95 -14.21
C ASP A 210 -6.87 8.90 -15.32
N LEU A 211 -5.80 8.11 -15.35
CA LEU A 211 -5.68 6.96 -16.26
C LEU A 211 -5.75 5.67 -15.45
N ILE A 212 -6.65 4.76 -15.85
CA ILE A 212 -6.95 3.54 -15.11
C ILE A 212 -6.69 2.31 -16.00
N GLN A 213 -5.99 1.33 -15.45
CA GLN A 213 -5.76 0.02 -16.07
C GLN A 213 -6.15 -1.10 -15.10
N ARG A 214 -6.71 -2.19 -15.63
CA ARG A 214 -7.11 -3.40 -14.90
C ARG A 214 -6.41 -4.64 -15.46
#